data_AF-A0A970RBF0-F1
#
_entry.id   AF-A0A970RBF0-F1
#
_cell.length_a   1.000
_cell.length_b   1.000
_cell.length_c   1.000
_cell.angle_alpha   90.00
_cell.angle_beta   90.00
_cell.angle_gamma   90.00
#
_symmetry.space_group_name_H-M   'P 1'
#
loop_
_entity.id
_entity.type
_entity.pdbx_description
1 polymer ?
#
loop_
_entity_poly.entity_id
_entity_poly.type
_entity_poly.pdbx_seq_one_letter_code
_entity_poly.pdbx_strand_id
1 'polypeptide(L)'
;MADKDKPRIRGERKKPGDFSKFIKKETTPAKPAKPGRPSKFAKPGRPSKSSKTSRLISERFRDEEQGKKSARGKAPAERGRRRTRKVSEYVKDGGVIRLNKYIANAGICSRREADNLIVSGAVQVNGVVVSELGSKVKPTDKVQIGGETLASEKHRYVLLNKPKGYITTTDDPADRRTVMMLVENACKERIYPVGRLDRNTLGLLLFTNDGDLAKKLTHPSSQVRKIYHVQTDQHVRPSDLESIAAGIQLDDGLIKPDAVAYVGDGKDKREIGLELHSGKNRIVRRLFESLGYNVTKLDRVFFAGLTKKDLPRGRWRHLTPEEVNFLRMV
;
A
#
# COMPACT_ATOMS: atom_id res chain seq x y z
N MET A 1 18.89 64.14 18.72
CA MET A 1 17.54 63.57 18.90
C MET A 1 17.49 62.26 18.14
N ALA A 2 17.53 61.15 18.88
CA ALA A 2 17.58 59.79 18.34
C ALA A 2 16.15 59.22 18.34
N ASP A 3 15.71 58.76 17.17
CA ASP A 3 14.39 58.17 16.99
C ASP A 3 14.40 56.73 17.52
N LYS A 4 13.58 56.49 18.54
CA LYS A 4 13.32 55.20 19.17
C LYS A 4 12.03 54.63 18.58
N ASP A 5 11.91 53.31 18.69
CA ASP A 5 10.68 52.53 18.56
C ASP A 5 10.24 52.06 17.16
N LYS A 6 10.74 50.88 16.78
CA LYS A 6 9.90 49.86 16.10
C LYS A 6 10.08 48.48 16.77
N PRO A 7 8.98 47.75 17.05
CA PRO A 7 9.01 46.55 17.88
C PRO A 7 9.60 45.35 17.15
N ARG A 8 10.50 44.62 17.82
CA ARG A 8 10.97 43.29 17.41
C ARG A 8 9.81 42.30 17.50
N ILE A 9 9.21 41.96 16.35
CA ILE A 9 8.27 40.85 16.23
C ILE A 9 9.03 39.56 16.53
N ARG A 10 8.81 39.04 17.74
CA ARG A 10 9.35 37.77 18.21
C ARG A 10 8.63 36.66 17.45
N GLY A 11 9.22 36.23 16.33
CA GLY A 11 8.70 35.09 15.57
C GLY A 11 8.56 33.90 16.51
N GLU A 12 7.34 33.38 16.64
CA GLU A 12 7.07 32.14 17.37
C GLU A 12 7.94 31.04 16.78
N ARG A 13 8.99 30.63 17.50
CA ARG A 13 9.72 29.41 17.20
C ARG A 13 8.72 28.26 17.32
N LYS A 14 8.25 27.73 16.18
CA LYS A 14 7.58 26.42 16.13
C LYS A 14 8.45 25.47 16.95
N LYS A 15 7.90 24.94 18.05
CA LYS A 15 8.61 23.96 18.88
C LYS A 15 9.13 22.85 17.96
N PRO A 16 10.40 22.42 18.07
CA PRO A 16 10.89 21.28 17.31
C PRO A 16 9.91 20.13 17.51
N GLY A 17 9.43 19.55 16.41
CA GLY A 17 8.39 18.53 16.48
C GLY A 17 8.84 17.40 17.39
N ASP A 18 8.09 17.12 18.46
CA ASP A 18 8.40 16.00 19.34
C ASP A 18 8.19 14.68 18.57
N PHE A 19 9.28 14.16 18.00
CA PHE A 19 9.32 12.90 17.28
C PHE A 19 9.34 11.69 18.22
N SER A 20 9.65 11.90 19.50
CA SER A 20 9.80 10.84 20.50
C SER A 20 8.53 10.01 20.65
N LYS A 21 7.36 10.67 20.54
CA LYS A 21 6.05 9.98 20.59
C LYS A 21 5.84 8.95 19.47
N PHE A 22 6.55 9.10 18.34
CA PHE A 22 6.48 8.16 17.21
C PHE A 22 7.56 7.08 17.28
N ILE A 23 8.56 7.26 18.15
CA ILE A 23 9.74 6.40 18.26
C ILE A 23 9.71 5.73 19.64
N LYS A 24 8.88 4.69 19.77
CA LYS A 24 9.00 3.77 20.92
C LYS A 24 10.22 2.87 20.68
N LYS A 25 11.11 2.77 21.67
CA LYS A 25 12.16 1.73 21.67
C LYS A 25 11.47 0.36 21.61
N GLU A 26 11.57 -0.32 20.47
CA GLU A 26 11.21 -1.73 20.36
C GLU A 26 12.10 -2.51 21.34
N THR A 27 11.51 -3.17 22.34
CA THR A 27 12.20 -4.19 23.14
C THR A 27 12.69 -5.31 22.20
N THR A 28 13.89 -5.79 22.50
CA THR A 28 14.70 -6.73 21.73
C THR A 28 13.88 -7.92 21.17
N PRO A 29 14.11 -8.36 19.92
CA PRO A 29 13.46 -9.56 19.42
C PRO A 29 13.94 -10.81 20.17
N ALA A 30 13.00 -11.68 20.51
CA ALA A 30 13.28 -13.04 20.98
C ALA A 30 14.19 -13.78 19.98
N LYS A 31 15.13 -14.57 20.51
CA LYS A 31 16.14 -15.35 19.77
C LYS A 31 15.52 -16.14 18.60
N PRO A 32 16.25 -16.30 17.48
CA PRO A 32 15.82 -17.22 16.43
C PRO A 32 15.81 -18.65 16.98
N ALA A 33 14.71 -19.36 16.78
CA ALA A 33 14.65 -20.80 17.01
C ALA A 33 15.71 -21.49 16.14
N LYS A 34 16.52 -22.35 16.75
CA LYS A 34 17.55 -23.13 16.06
C LYS A 34 16.92 -24.00 14.96
N PRO A 35 17.53 -24.15 13.78
CA PRO A 35 17.05 -25.10 12.79
C PRO A 35 17.29 -26.53 13.29
N GLY A 36 16.20 -27.29 13.47
CA GLY A 36 16.26 -28.72 13.69
C GLY A 36 16.83 -29.42 12.45
N ARG A 37 17.72 -30.38 12.68
CA ARG A 37 18.36 -31.26 11.69
C ARG A 37 17.29 -32.01 10.88
N PRO A 38 17.35 -32.09 9.53
CA PRO A 38 16.41 -32.91 8.77
C PRO A 38 16.85 -34.39 8.82
N SER A 39 15.93 -35.28 9.22
CA SER A 39 16.07 -36.72 8.99
C SER A 39 15.65 -37.07 7.55
N LYS A 40 16.35 -38.07 7.00
CA LYS A 40 16.23 -38.61 5.63
C LYS A 40 14.91 -39.38 5.43
N PHE A 41 14.66 -39.73 4.15
CA PHE A 41 13.56 -40.51 3.52
C PHE A 41 12.42 -39.65 2.95
N ALA A 42 11.90 -39.82 1.73
CA ALA A 42 12.28 -40.56 0.53
C ALA A 42 11.53 -39.89 -0.66
N LYS A 43 12.07 -39.97 -1.88
CA LYS A 43 11.41 -39.41 -3.09
C LYS A 43 10.15 -40.22 -3.47
N PRO A 44 9.11 -39.55 -3.95
CA PRO A 44 8.43 -40.01 -5.16
C PRO A 44 8.46 -38.92 -6.26
N GLY A 45 8.41 -39.39 -7.51
CA GLY A 45 8.54 -38.58 -8.71
C GLY A 45 7.43 -37.56 -8.97
N ARG A 46 7.76 -36.66 -9.90
CA ARG A 46 7.05 -35.50 -10.48
C ARG A 46 5.57 -35.78 -10.88
N PRO A 47 4.71 -34.74 -11.01
CA PRO A 47 4.73 -33.96 -12.25
C PRO A 47 4.53 -32.44 -12.11
N SER A 48 5.12 -31.71 -13.07
CA SER A 48 4.90 -30.29 -13.36
C SER A 48 3.44 -30.01 -13.73
N LYS A 49 2.86 -28.91 -13.23
CA LYS A 49 1.51 -28.47 -13.66
C LYS A 49 1.48 -26.99 -14.05
N SER A 50 1.88 -26.74 -15.29
CA SER A 50 1.41 -25.64 -16.15
C SER A 50 0.09 -26.04 -16.84
N SER A 51 -0.97 -26.35 -16.08
CA SER A 51 -2.17 -26.97 -16.68
C SER A 51 -3.51 -26.46 -16.12
N LYS A 52 -3.70 -25.15 -16.03
CA LYS A 52 -5.06 -24.56 -15.88
C LYS A 52 -5.60 -23.90 -17.15
N THR A 53 -4.82 -23.88 -18.24
CA THR A 53 -5.21 -23.37 -19.56
C THR A 53 -5.58 -24.48 -20.57
N SER A 54 -5.39 -25.76 -20.24
CA SER A 54 -5.61 -26.87 -21.19
C SER A 54 -6.81 -27.77 -20.86
N ARG A 55 -7.73 -27.34 -19.98
CA ARG A 55 -8.94 -28.11 -19.62
C ARG A 55 -10.27 -27.47 -20.05
N LEU A 56 -10.23 -26.35 -20.76
CA LEU A 56 -11.42 -25.65 -21.26
C LEU A 56 -11.72 -25.94 -22.74
N ILE A 57 -11.01 -26.88 -23.39
CA ILE A 57 -11.10 -27.13 -24.84
C ILE A 57 -11.78 -28.46 -25.21
N SER A 58 -12.13 -29.34 -24.27
CA SER A 58 -12.87 -30.57 -24.58
C SER A 58 -14.04 -30.76 -23.64
N GLU A 59 -15.19 -30.19 -23.99
CA GLU A 59 -16.55 -30.68 -23.69
C GLU A 59 -17.56 -29.67 -24.26
N ARG A 60 -17.58 -29.57 -25.60
CA ARG A 60 -18.79 -29.23 -26.35
C ARG A 60 -19.39 -30.56 -26.80
N PHE A 61 -20.73 -30.60 -26.82
CA PHE A 61 -21.61 -31.69 -27.27
C PHE A 61 -21.96 -32.76 -26.24
N ARG A 62 -23.00 -32.47 -25.44
CA ARG A 62 -24.19 -33.34 -25.31
C ARG A 62 -25.30 -32.63 -24.55
N ASP A 63 -26.25 -32.15 -25.34
CA ASP A 63 -27.70 -32.22 -25.20
C ASP A 63 -28.43 -31.63 -23.97
N GLU A 64 -29.35 -30.74 -24.35
CA GLU A 64 -30.67 -30.47 -23.79
C GLU A 64 -31.38 -31.78 -23.32
N GLU A 65 -32.29 -31.81 -22.36
CA GLU A 65 -33.58 -31.12 -22.39
C GLU A 65 -34.36 -31.42 -21.08
N GLN A 66 -35.37 -30.56 -20.82
CA GLN A 66 -36.63 -30.81 -20.10
C GLN A 66 -36.71 -30.86 -18.55
N GLY A 67 -37.69 -30.11 -18.02
CA GLY A 67 -38.43 -30.52 -16.82
C GLY A 67 -38.98 -29.41 -15.92
N LYS A 68 -40.07 -28.74 -16.33
CA LYS A 68 -40.93 -27.90 -15.46
C LYS A 68 -41.46 -28.69 -14.25
N LYS A 69 -41.65 -28.04 -13.08
CA LYS A 69 -42.97 -27.88 -12.41
C LYS A 69 -42.92 -27.04 -11.12
N SER A 70 -44.07 -26.43 -10.89
CA SER A 70 -44.53 -25.45 -9.89
C SER A 70 -44.63 -25.95 -8.44
N ALA A 71 -44.61 -25.03 -7.46
CA ALA A 71 -45.65 -24.93 -6.43
C ALA A 71 -45.61 -23.62 -5.62
N ARG A 72 -46.82 -23.15 -5.30
CA ARG A 72 -47.25 -21.98 -4.51
C ARG A 72 -46.90 -22.12 -3.02
N GLY A 73 -46.70 -21.00 -2.32
CA GLY A 73 -47.16 -20.89 -0.93
C GLY A 73 -46.42 -19.97 0.05
N LYS A 74 -47.06 -18.83 0.34
CA LYS A 74 -47.12 -18.08 1.61
C LYS A 74 -45.93 -17.20 2.06
N ALA A 75 -46.23 -15.89 2.13
CA ALA A 75 -45.52 -14.88 2.90
C ALA A 75 -45.77 -15.03 4.41
N PRO A 76 -44.89 -14.46 5.26
CA PRO A 76 -45.39 -13.36 6.07
C PRO A 76 -44.41 -12.21 6.37
N ALA A 77 -45.03 -11.05 6.60
CA ALA A 77 -44.76 -10.01 7.59
C ALA A 77 -43.50 -9.11 7.46
N GLU A 78 -43.83 -7.83 7.27
CA GLU A 78 -42.99 -6.64 7.39
C GLU A 78 -42.23 -6.55 8.71
N ARG A 79 -40.92 -6.25 8.63
CA ARG A 79 -40.18 -5.54 9.68
C ARG A 79 -39.33 -4.45 9.05
N GLY A 80 -39.46 -3.25 9.60
CA GLY A 80 -39.00 -1.98 9.06
C GLY A 80 -37.55 -1.98 8.57
N ARG A 81 -37.38 -1.61 7.29
CA ARG A 81 -36.10 -1.27 6.70
C ARG A 81 -35.60 0.05 7.30
N ARG A 82 -34.74 -0.06 8.30
CA ARG A 82 -33.78 1.00 8.66
C ARG A 82 -32.99 1.35 7.40
N ARG A 83 -33.27 2.50 6.80
CA ARG A 83 -32.52 3.05 5.66
C ARG A 83 -31.07 3.23 6.09
N THR A 84 -30.22 2.25 5.81
CA THR A 84 -28.77 2.47 5.77
C THR A 84 -28.51 3.37 4.58
N ARG A 85 -28.31 4.67 4.85
CA ARG A 85 -27.74 5.60 3.86
C ARG A 85 -26.39 5.03 3.44
N LYS A 86 -26.35 4.31 2.32
CA LYS A 86 -25.10 4.00 1.64
C LYS A 86 -24.55 5.35 1.17
N VAL A 87 -23.43 5.75 1.77
CA VAL A 87 -22.62 6.88 1.33
C VAL A 87 -22.09 6.54 -0.06
N SER A 88 -22.83 6.97 -1.08
CA SER A 88 -22.41 7.01 -2.47
C SER A 88 -21.76 8.36 -2.72
N GLU A 89 -20.49 8.48 -2.38
CA GLU A 89 -19.67 9.58 -2.86
C GLU A 89 -18.45 8.99 -3.56
N TYR A 90 -18.00 9.67 -4.60
CA TYR A 90 -17.08 9.25 -5.67
C TYR A 90 -17.71 8.49 -6.84
N VAL A 91 -18.63 9.15 -7.55
CA VAL A 91 -18.85 8.89 -8.97
C VAL A 91 -18.57 10.17 -9.75
N LYS A 92 -17.27 10.47 -9.97
CA LYS A 92 -16.84 11.48 -10.95
C LYS A 92 -16.48 10.78 -12.28
N ASP A 93 -17.41 10.03 -12.88
CA ASP A 93 -17.39 9.62 -14.31
C ASP A 93 -18.68 8.85 -14.74
N GLY A 94 -19.88 9.31 -14.36
CA GLY A 94 -21.14 8.65 -14.80
C GLY A 94 -21.33 7.18 -14.38
N GLY A 95 -20.53 6.70 -13.42
CA GLY A 95 -20.55 5.32 -12.92
C GLY A 95 -19.72 4.35 -13.76
N VAL A 96 -19.14 4.80 -14.86
CA VAL A 96 -18.44 3.94 -15.82
C VAL A 96 -16.97 3.80 -15.42
N ILE A 97 -16.43 2.58 -15.45
CA ILE A 97 -15.02 2.32 -15.14
C ILE A 97 -14.34 1.64 -16.32
N ARG A 98 -13.05 1.92 -16.54
CA ARG A 98 -12.28 1.25 -17.60
C ARG A 98 -12.25 -0.26 -17.35
N LEU A 99 -12.47 -1.07 -18.38
CA LEU A 99 -12.56 -2.54 -18.31
C LEU A 99 -11.31 -3.15 -17.65
N ASN A 100 -10.12 -2.67 -17.99
CA ASN A 100 -8.87 -3.13 -17.36
C ASN A 100 -8.81 -2.87 -15.84
N LYS A 101 -9.45 -1.78 -15.38
CA LYS A 101 -9.56 -1.45 -13.95
C LYS A 101 -10.61 -2.35 -13.29
N TYR A 102 -11.72 -2.63 -13.97
CA TYR A 102 -12.74 -3.57 -13.50
C TYR A 102 -12.15 -4.97 -13.26
N ILE A 103 -11.45 -5.53 -14.24
CA ILE A 103 -10.82 -6.85 -14.16
C ILE A 103 -9.78 -6.91 -13.03
N ALA A 104 -8.95 -5.87 -12.89
CA ALA A 104 -7.97 -5.80 -11.81
C ALA A 104 -8.62 -5.70 -10.42
N ASN A 105 -9.72 -4.94 -10.29
CA ASN A 105 -10.48 -4.83 -9.05
C ASN A 105 -11.24 -6.12 -8.68
N ALA A 106 -11.52 -6.98 -9.67
CA ALA A 106 -12.04 -8.32 -9.46
C ALA A 106 -10.95 -9.33 -9.02
N GLY A 107 -9.71 -8.88 -8.82
CA GLY A 107 -8.61 -9.70 -8.27
C GLY A 107 -7.92 -10.61 -9.29
N ILE A 108 -8.35 -10.62 -10.56
CA ILE A 108 -7.88 -11.57 -11.58
C ILE A 108 -6.40 -11.40 -11.91
N CYS A 109 -5.97 -10.16 -12.17
CA CYS A 109 -4.60 -9.86 -12.56
C CYS A 109 -4.29 -8.36 -12.36
N SER A 110 -3.07 -7.94 -12.69
CA SER A 110 -2.73 -6.51 -12.75
C SER A 110 -3.46 -5.82 -13.91
N ARG A 111 -3.54 -4.48 -13.87
CA ARG A 111 -4.17 -3.70 -14.96
C ARG A 111 -3.51 -3.93 -16.33
N ARG A 112 -2.19 -4.14 -16.36
CA ARG A 112 -1.44 -4.37 -17.61
C ARG A 112 -1.67 -5.77 -18.15
N GLU A 113 -1.74 -6.76 -17.27
CA GLU A 113 -2.13 -8.12 -17.67
C GLU A 113 -3.59 -8.16 -18.13
N ALA A 114 -4.47 -7.36 -17.51
CA ALA A 114 -5.85 -7.22 -17.97
C ALA A 114 -5.92 -6.62 -19.39
N ASP A 115 -5.07 -5.66 -19.73
CA ASP A 115 -4.97 -5.15 -21.12
C ASP A 115 -4.60 -6.28 -22.09
N ASN A 116 -3.68 -7.18 -21.73
CA ASN A 116 -3.32 -8.33 -22.56
C ASN A 116 -4.49 -9.30 -22.75
N LEU A 117 -5.27 -9.57 -21.67
CA LEU A 117 -6.46 -10.44 -21.74
C LEU A 117 -7.57 -9.85 -22.61
N ILE A 118 -7.72 -8.52 -22.59
CA ILE A 118 -8.65 -7.80 -23.47
C ILE A 118 -8.18 -7.99 -24.92
N VAL A 119 -6.94 -7.64 -25.23
CA VAL A 119 -6.39 -7.75 -26.60
C VAL A 119 -6.48 -9.18 -27.15
N SER A 120 -6.30 -10.20 -26.30
CA SER A 120 -6.40 -11.60 -26.72
C SER A 120 -7.85 -12.08 -26.96
N GLY A 121 -8.86 -11.24 -26.76
CA GLY A 121 -10.28 -11.59 -26.89
C GLY A 121 -10.79 -12.54 -25.79
N ALA A 122 -10.08 -12.65 -24.67
CA ALA A 122 -10.47 -13.54 -23.56
C ALA A 122 -11.58 -12.94 -22.68
N VAL A 123 -11.91 -11.67 -22.88
CA VAL A 123 -12.87 -10.91 -22.08
C VAL A 123 -14.17 -10.69 -22.86
N GLN A 124 -15.30 -10.97 -22.22
CA GLN A 124 -16.63 -10.68 -22.74
C GLN A 124 -17.34 -9.66 -21.84
N VAL A 125 -18.10 -8.75 -22.44
CA VAL A 125 -18.98 -7.82 -21.74
C VAL A 125 -20.38 -7.99 -22.31
N ASN A 126 -21.35 -8.36 -21.46
CA ASN A 126 -22.73 -8.64 -21.86
C ASN A 126 -22.83 -9.67 -23.01
N GLY A 127 -21.93 -10.67 -23.02
CA GLY A 127 -21.88 -11.72 -24.04
C GLY A 127 -21.11 -11.35 -25.32
N VAL A 128 -20.64 -10.11 -25.46
CA VAL A 128 -19.85 -9.66 -26.62
C VAL A 128 -18.37 -9.67 -26.27
N VAL A 129 -17.53 -10.28 -27.11
CA VAL A 129 -16.07 -10.27 -26.96
C VAL A 129 -15.56 -8.84 -27.15
N VAL A 130 -14.79 -8.34 -26.18
CA VAL A 130 -14.20 -7.00 -26.22
C VAL A 130 -12.69 -7.15 -26.33
N SER A 131 -12.12 -6.63 -27.42
CA SER A 131 -10.67 -6.58 -27.66
C SER A 131 -10.09 -5.16 -27.72
N GLU A 132 -10.94 -4.13 -27.65
CA GLU A 132 -10.52 -2.74 -27.70
C GLU A 132 -9.92 -2.27 -26.36
N LEU A 133 -8.71 -1.72 -26.42
CA LEU A 133 -8.07 -1.15 -25.24
C LEU A 133 -8.76 0.15 -24.84
N GLY A 134 -9.27 0.18 -23.61
CA GLY A 134 -9.86 1.38 -23.04
C GLY A 134 -11.36 1.45 -23.06
N SER A 135 -12.02 0.39 -23.52
CA SER A 135 -13.44 0.17 -23.28
C SER A 135 -13.79 0.39 -21.81
N LYS A 136 -14.94 1.01 -21.58
CA LYS A 136 -15.49 1.26 -20.24
C LYS A 136 -16.71 0.38 -20.02
N VAL A 137 -16.93 -0.01 -18.77
CA VAL A 137 -18.06 -0.82 -18.32
C VAL A 137 -18.82 -0.12 -17.21
N LYS A 138 -20.14 -0.25 -17.24
CA LYS A 138 -21.04 0.21 -16.18
C LYS A 138 -21.10 -0.83 -15.06
N PRO A 139 -21.53 -0.46 -13.84
CA PRO A 139 -21.66 -1.40 -12.73
C PRO A 139 -22.72 -2.49 -12.99
N THR A 140 -23.64 -2.23 -13.92
CA THR A 140 -24.69 -3.17 -14.36
C THR A 140 -24.22 -4.14 -15.43
N ASP A 141 -23.06 -3.90 -16.06
CA ASP A 141 -22.56 -4.75 -17.13
C ASP A 141 -22.00 -6.05 -16.57
N LYS A 142 -22.29 -7.16 -17.27
CA LYS A 142 -21.80 -8.49 -16.95
C LYS A 142 -20.47 -8.71 -17.66
N VAL A 143 -19.36 -8.62 -16.91
CA VAL A 143 -18.02 -8.90 -17.41
C VAL A 143 -17.66 -10.36 -17.15
N GLN A 144 -17.22 -11.09 -18.17
CA GLN A 144 -16.87 -12.50 -18.09
C GLN A 144 -15.47 -12.79 -18.65
N ILE A 145 -14.76 -13.73 -18.03
CA ILE A 145 -13.50 -14.30 -18.52
C ILE A 145 -13.62 -15.81 -18.44
N GLY A 146 -13.41 -16.52 -19.57
CA GLY A 146 -13.55 -17.98 -19.60
C GLY A 146 -14.95 -18.50 -19.22
N GLY A 147 -16.00 -17.69 -19.42
CA GLY A 147 -17.39 -18.03 -19.08
C GLY A 147 -17.81 -17.65 -17.66
N GLU A 148 -16.88 -17.39 -16.75
CA GLU A 148 -17.18 -16.98 -15.38
C GLU A 148 -17.45 -15.48 -15.28
N THR A 149 -18.49 -15.09 -14.52
CA THR A 149 -18.81 -13.68 -14.29
C THR A 149 -17.94 -13.11 -13.18
N LEU A 150 -17.22 -12.04 -13.50
CA LEU A 150 -16.38 -11.35 -12.56
C LEU A 150 -17.23 -10.55 -11.57
N ALA A 151 -16.81 -10.54 -10.32
CA ALA A 151 -17.36 -9.69 -9.28
C ALA A 151 -16.24 -8.92 -8.60
N SER A 152 -16.51 -7.68 -8.21
CA SER A 152 -15.55 -6.87 -7.44
C SER A 152 -15.24 -7.53 -6.10
N GLU A 153 -13.97 -7.63 -5.75
CA GLU A 153 -13.54 -8.15 -4.46
C GLU A 153 -13.89 -7.17 -3.32
N LYS A 154 -14.00 -7.70 -2.11
CA LYS A 154 -14.11 -6.85 -0.92
C LYS A 154 -12.81 -6.08 -0.72
N HIS A 155 -12.91 -4.80 -0.37
CA HIS A 155 -11.71 -4.03 -0.04
C HIS A 155 -11.00 -4.58 1.20
N ARG A 156 -9.66 -4.61 1.12
CA ARG A 156 -8.76 -5.02 2.20
C ARG A 156 -7.72 -3.95 2.44
N TYR A 157 -7.37 -3.74 3.70
CA TYR A 157 -6.39 -2.74 4.12
C TYR A 157 -5.50 -3.35 5.19
N VAL A 158 -4.26 -3.64 4.83
CA VAL A 158 -3.30 -4.36 5.69
C VAL A 158 -2.09 -3.47 5.94
N LEU A 159 -1.77 -3.21 7.20
CA LEU A 159 -0.60 -2.45 7.60
C LEU A 159 0.50 -3.41 8.03
N LEU A 160 1.65 -3.34 7.35
CA LEU A 160 2.85 -4.13 7.65
C LEU A 160 3.91 -3.23 8.30
N ASN A 161 4.55 -3.70 9.37
CA ASN A 161 5.82 -3.14 9.83
C ASN A 161 6.97 -3.90 9.14
N LYS A 162 7.41 -3.41 7.99
CA LYS A 162 8.35 -4.07 7.08
C LYS A 162 9.73 -4.25 7.73
N PRO A 163 10.31 -5.47 7.73
CA PRO A 163 11.68 -5.72 8.14
C PRO A 163 12.70 -5.43 7.03
N LYS A 164 13.98 -5.42 7.39
CA LYS A 164 15.10 -5.23 6.44
C LYS A 164 15.21 -6.46 5.53
N GLY A 165 15.69 -6.25 4.31
CA GLY A 165 16.06 -7.33 3.39
C GLY A 165 14.96 -7.75 2.41
N TYR A 166 13.75 -7.22 2.55
CA TYR A 166 12.62 -7.47 1.67
C TYR A 166 12.44 -6.35 0.65
N ILE A 167 12.23 -6.67 -0.62
CA ILE A 167 11.96 -5.70 -1.69
C ILE A 167 10.45 -5.44 -1.83
N THR A 168 10.07 -4.20 -2.14
CA THR A 168 8.67 -3.83 -2.40
C THR A 168 8.35 -3.98 -3.88
N THR A 169 8.03 -5.21 -4.28
CA THR A 169 7.51 -5.58 -5.61
C THR A 169 6.45 -6.66 -5.45
N THR A 170 5.51 -6.74 -6.40
CA THR A 170 4.51 -7.81 -6.47
C THR A 170 5.02 -9.02 -7.26
N ASP A 171 6.01 -8.83 -8.12
CA ASP A 171 6.64 -9.88 -8.91
C ASP A 171 8.16 -9.64 -8.95
N ASP A 172 8.94 -10.69 -8.74
CA ASP A 172 10.40 -10.64 -8.75
C ASP A 172 11.00 -11.79 -9.55
N PRO A 173 11.47 -11.54 -10.79
CA PRO A 173 12.08 -12.57 -11.63
C PRO A 173 13.36 -13.20 -11.05
N ALA A 174 14.00 -12.52 -10.09
CA ALA A 174 15.22 -12.96 -9.43
C ALA A 174 14.98 -13.72 -8.11
N ASP A 175 13.73 -14.05 -7.81
CA ASP A 175 13.28 -14.81 -6.61
C ASP A 175 13.84 -14.27 -5.28
N ARG A 176 13.98 -12.94 -5.19
CA ARG A 176 14.39 -12.28 -3.95
C ARG A 176 13.21 -12.21 -3.00
N ARG A 177 13.51 -12.16 -1.70
CA ARG A 177 12.48 -12.00 -0.66
C ARG A 177 11.64 -10.74 -0.89
N THR A 178 10.36 -10.92 -1.21
CA THR A 178 9.42 -9.82 -1.46
C THR A 178 8.52 -9.56 -0.27
N VAL A 179 8.01 -8.34 -0.14
CA VAL A 179 7.04 -8.01 0.89
C VAL A 179 5.74 -8.81 0.78
N MET A 180 5.43 -9.39 -0.38
CA MET A 180 4.25 -10.24 -0.58
C MET A 180 4.34 -11.52 0.27
N MET A 181 5.53 -12.09 0.42
CA MET A 181 5.76 -13.25 1.31
C MET A 181 5.41 -12.95 2.77
N LEU A 182 5.51 -11.70 3.21
CA LEU A 182 5.18 -11.31 4.59
C LEU A 182 3.67 -11.22 4.83
N VAL A 183 2.89 -10.99 3.77
CA VAL A 183 1.43 -10.75 3.85
C VAL A 183 0.63 -11.85 3.15
N GLU A 184 1.25 -12.96 2.77
CA GLU A 184 0.64 -14.07 2.04
C GLU A 184 -0.64 -14.59 2.71
N ASN A 185 -0.63 -14.68 4.05
CA ASN A 185 -1.77 -15.15 4.84
C ASN A 185 -2.65 -14.02 5.39
N ALA A 186 -2.54 -12.80 4.84
CA ALA A 186 -3.29 -11.65 5.35
C ALA A 186 -4.76 -11.64 4.91
N CYS A 187 -5.03 -12.06 3.68
CA CYS A 187 -6.37 -12.16 3.11
C CYS A 187 -6.36 -13.06 1.87
N LYS A 188 -7.55 -13.48 1.42
CA LYS A 188 -7.71 -14.25 0.18
C LYS A 188 -7.62 -13.37 -1.06
N GLU A 189 -8.05 -12.11 -0.92
CA GLU A 189 -8.10 -11.11 -1.97
C GLU A 189 -6.70 -10.63 -2.39
N ARG A 190 -6.55 -10.22 -3.65
CA ARG A 190 -5.26 -9.77 -4.20
C ARG A 190 -4.94 -8.33 -3.77
N ILE A 191 -4.09 -8.17 -2.76
CA ILE A 191 -3.60 -6.85 -2.31
C ILE A 191 -2.24 -6.48 -2.92
N TYR A 192 -1.93 -5.17 -2.95
CA TYR A 192 -0.65 -4.64 -3.41
C TYR A 192 -0.17 -3.50 -2.52
N PRO A 193 1.15 -3.24 -2.46
CA PRO A 193 1.70 -2.18 -1.60
C PRO A 193 1.32 -0.78 -2.07
N VAL A 194 1.00 0.09 -1.11
CA VAL A 194 0.74 1.52 -1.30
C VAL A 194 2.06 2.28 -1.18
N GLY A 195 2.63 2.61 -2.33
CA GLY A 195 3.96 3.18 -2.44
C GLY A 195 5.05 2.13 -2.22
N ARG A 196 6.28 2.58 -1.94
CA ARG A 196 7.44 1.70 -1.83
C ARG A 196 8.31 2.05 -0.63
N LEU A 197 8.99 1.05 -0.09
CA LEU A 197 10.14 1.22 0.79
C LEU A 197 11.32 0.47 0.20
N ASP A 198 12.51 1.05 0.27
CA ASP A 198 13.71 0.38 -0.22
C ASP A 198 13.96 -0.94 0.53
N ARG A 199 14.77 -1.81 -0.08
CA ARG A 199 15.12 -3.13 0.50
C ARG A 199 15.61 -3.03 1.95
N ASN A 200 16.43 -2.02 2.22
CA ASN A 200 17.06 -1.79 3.51
C ASN A 200 16.28 -0.83 4.43
N THR A 201 15.16 -0.29 3.94
CA THR A 201 14.29 0.60 4.71
C THR A 201 13.25 -0.22 5.48
N LEU A 202 13.08 0.15 6.74
CA LEU A 202 12.18 -0.46 7.71
C LEU A 202 10.87 0.33 7.80
N GLY A 203 9.87 -0.26 8.46
CA GLY A 203 8.73 0.48 8.97
C GLY A 203 7.44 0.27 8.20
N LEU A 204 6.49 1.18 8.39
CA LEU A 204 5.11 1.01 7.97
C LEU A 204 4.98 0.96 6.45
N LEU A 205 4.29 -0.07 5.93
CA LEU A 205 3.89 -0.21 4.53
C LEU A 205 2.44 -0.67 4.49
N LEU A 206 1.57 0.14 3.89
CA LEU A 206 0.16 -0.20 3.69
C LEU A 206 0.01 -1.07 2.44
N PHE A 207 -0.92 -2.02 2.48
CA PHE A 207 -1.36 -2.83 1.35
C PHE A 207 -2.86 -2.71 1.20
N THR A 208 -3.33 -2.65 -0.05
CA THR A 208 -4.76 -2.66 -0.35
C THR A 208 -5.04 -3.17 -1.75
N ASN A 209 -6.27 -3.58 -2.00
CA ASN A 209 -6.84 -3.76 -3.34
C ASN A 209 -7.70 -2.56 -3.78
N ASP A 210 -7.89 -1.56 -2.91
CA ASP A 210 -8.55 -0.27 -3.21
C ASP A 210 -7.58 0.67 -3.96
N GLY A 211 -7.65 0.63 -5.29
CA GLY A 211 -6.75 1.39 -6.16
C GLY A 211 -6.95 2.89 -6.10
N ASP A 212 -8.16 3.34 -5.76
CA ASP A 212 -8.45 4.76 -5.67
C ASP A 212 -7.85 5.36 -4.39
N LEU A 213 -7.96 4.65 -3.25
CA LEU A 213 -7.26 5.04 -2.03
C LEU A 213 -5.74 4.95 -2.20
N ALA A 214 -5.23 3.87 -2.81
CA ALA A 214 -3.80 3.71 -3.04
C ALA A 214 -3.24 4.86 -3.89
N LYS A 215 -3.95 5.26 -4.96
CA LYS A 215 -3.59 6.40 -5.80
C LYS A 215 -3.60 7.70 -5.00
N LYS A 216 -4.67 7.96 -4.22
CA LYS A 216 -4.76 9.15 -3.37
C LYS A 216 -3.57 9.26 -2.42
N LEU A 217 -3.23 8.17 -1.73
CA LEU A 217 -2.16 8.17 -0.73
C LEU A 217 -0.74 8.27 -1.30
N THR A 218 -0.58 7.99 -2.60
CA THR A 218 0.73 8.02 -3.27
C THR A 218 0.91 9.24 -4.17
N HIS A 219 -0.17 9.92 -4.53
CA HIS A 219 -0.10 11.07 -5.42
C HIS A 219 0.60 12.26 -4.74
N PRO A 220 1.56 12.93 -5.40
CA PRO A 220 2.29 14.06 -4.81
C PRO A 220 1.38 15.21 -4.34
N SER A 221 0.26 15.47 -5.03
CA SER A 221 -0.66 16.56 -4.66
C SER A 221 -1.39 16.32 -3.33
N SER A 222 -1.49 15.07 -2.87
CA SER A 222 -2.18 14.74 -1.62
C SER A 222 -1.34 15.02 -0.38
N GLN A 223 -0.06 15.41 -0.55
CA GLN A 223 0.86 15.81 0.51
C GLN A 223 0.83 14.88 1.74
N VAL A 224 0.71 13.57 1.50
CA VAL A 224 0.52 12.60 2.58
C VAL A 224 1.73 12.58 3.48
N ARG A 225 1.51 12.88 4.77
CA ARG A 225 2.54 13.00 5.79
C ARG A 225 3.22 11.66 6.11
N LYS A 226 4.54 11.68 6.15
CA LYS A 226 5.42 10.53 6.44
C LYS A 226 6.45 10.98 7.45
N ILE A 227 6.65 10.21 8.52
CA ILE A 227 7.70 10.49 9.50
C ILE A 227 8.69 9.33 9.48
N TYR A 228 9.96 9.68 9.38
CA TYR A 228 11.09 8.76 9.40
C TYR A 228 11.92 8.96 10.65
N HIS A 229 12.30 7.85 11.27
CA HIS A 229 13.43 7.80 12.18
C HIS A 229 14.67 7.44 11.38
N VAL A 230 15.63 8.35 11.39
CA VAL A 230 16.89 8.26 10.66
C VAL A 230 18.01 8.09 11.68
N GLN A 231 18.86 7.10 11.47
CA GLN A 231 20.12 6.97 12.18
C GLN A 231 21.26 7.18 11.19
N THR A 232 22.19 8.05 11.55
CA THR A 232 23.39 8.36 10.77
C THR A 232 24.62 7.63 11.34
N ASP A 233 25.70 7.58 10.57
CA ASP A 233 26.99 7.02 10.95
C ASP A 233 27.73 7.89 11.97
N GLN A 234 27.57 9.21 11.88
CA GLN A 234 28.20 10.21 12.74
C GLN A 234 27.19 11.23 13.28
N HIS A 235 27.58 12.06 14.26
CA HIS A 235 26.69 13.08 14.82
C HIS A 235 26.34 14.15 13.78
N VAL A 236 25.05 14.39 13.58
CA VAL A 236 24.58 15.49 12.75
C VAL A 236 24.81 16.79 13.50
N ARG A 237 25.38 17.78 12.83
CA ARG A 237 25.64 19.11 13.42
C ARG A 237 24.33 19.91 13.49
N PRO A 238 24.15 20.78 14.51
CA PRO A 238 22.98 21.68 14.55
C PRO A 238 22.84 22.56 13.30
N SER A 239 23.95 23.07 12.75
CA SER A 239 23.97 23.85 11.50
C SER A 239 23.40 23.09 10.30
N ASP A 240 23.66 21.78 10.24
CA ASP A 240 23.24 20.93 9.13
C ASP A 240 21.76 20.58 9.27
N LEU A 241 21.27 20.40 10.50
CA LEU A 241 19.83 20.32 10.77
C LEU A 241 19.08 21.59 10.35
N GLU A 242 19.63 22.77 10.66
CA GLU A 242 19.07 24.04 10.23
C GLU A 242 19.06 24.17 8.70
N SER A 243 20.13 23.72 8.04
CA SER A 243 20.22 23.67 6.58
C SER A 243 19.16 22.73 5.99
N ILE A 244 18.97 21.54 6.58
CA ILE A 244 17.91 20.61 6.19
C ILE A 244 16.53 21.27 6.35
N ALA A 245 16.27 21.95 7.47
CA ALA A 245 15.00 22.64 7.72
C ALA A 245 14.74 23.79 6.74
N ALA A 246 15.78 24.51 6.33
CA ALA A 246 15.69 25.56 5.31
C ALA A 246 15.40 24.98 3.92
N GLY A 247 15.90 23.77 3.65
CA GLY A 247 15.76 23.03 2.42
C GLY A 247 17.10 22.84 1.71
N ILE A 248 17.27 21.69 1.07
CA ILE A 248 18.51 21.31 0.37
C ILE A 248 18.22 21.10 -1.10
N GLN A 249 19.07 21.67 -1.95
CA GLN A 249 19.03 21.44 -3.40
C GLN A 249 19.64 20.08 -3.71
N LEU A 250 18.87 19.20 -4.35
CA LEU A 250 19.35 17.94 -4.91
C LEU A 250 19.22 17.96 -6.45
N ASP A 251 19.76 16.94 -7.12
CA ASP A 251 19.74 16.82 -8.59
C ASP A 251 18.33 16.90 -9.19
N ASP A 252 17.31 16.44 -8.46
CA ASP A 252 15.91 16.44 -8.88
C ASP A 252 15.10 17.59 -8.27
N GLY A 253 15.76 18.63 -7.77
CA GLY A 253 15.18 19.89 -7.28
C GLY A 253 15.30 20.12 -5.77
N LEU A 254 14.75 21.25 -5.31
CA LEU A 254 14.75 21.64 -3.90
C LEU A 254 13.88 20.70 -3.07
N ILE A 255 14.43 20.23 -1.95
CA ILE A 255 13.74 19.38 -0.99
C ILE A 255 13.70 20.09 0.35
N LYS A 256 12.49 20.41 0.79
CA LYS A 256 12.23 21.03 2.08
C LYS A 256 11.37 20.09 2.94
N PRO A 257 11.92 19.52 4.01
CA PRO A 257 11.15 18.80 5.00
C PRO A 257 10.23 19.72 5.80
N ASP A 258 9.17 19.13 6.33
CA ASP A 258 8.15 19.86 7.08
C ASP A 258 8.59 20.09 8.52
N ALA A 259 9.34 19.12 9.03
CA ALA A 259 10.02 19.18 10.31
C ALA A 259 11.25 18.28 10.27
N VAL A 260 12.30 18.72 10.97
CA VAL A 260 13.49 17.93 11.27
C VAL A 260 13.96 18.29 12.67
N ALA A 261 14.33 17.29 13.46
CA ALA A 261 14.91 17.51 14.79
C ALA A 261 15.64 16.26 15.28
N TYR A 262 16.50 16.42 16.29
CA TYR A 262 16.98 15.27 17.05
C TYR A 262 15.82 14.55 17.73
N VAL A 263 15.95 13.24 17.89
CA VAL A 263 14.98 12.41 18.60
C VAL A 263 15.19 12.52 20.12
N GLY A 264 14.10 12.50 20.90
CA GLY A 264 14.18 12.47 22.35
C GLY A 264 14.69 13.79 22.94
N ASP A 265 15.58 13.66 23.92
CA ASP A 265 16.27 14.79 24.57
C ASP A 265 17.49 15.28 23.76
N GLY A 266 17.75 14.71 22.58
CA GLY A 266 18.87 15.09 21.73
C GLY A 266 20.25 14.68 22.26
N LYS A 267 20.32 13.77 23.24
CA LYS A 267 21.60 13.21 23.70
C LYS A 267 22.33 12.45 22.61
N ASP A 268 21.61 11.68 21.79
CA ASP A 268 22.17 11.01 20.61
C ASP A 268 21.90 11.84 19.35
N LYS A 269 22.93 12.60 18.94
CA LYS A 269 22.87 13.44 17.73
C LYS A 269 22.94 12.65 16.42
N ARG A 270 23.00 11.31 16.47
CA ARG A 270 22.89 10.45 15.27
C ARG A 270 21.45 10.13 14.93
N GLU A 271 20.53 10.26 15.89
CA GLU A 271 19.12 9.93 15.73
C GLU A 271 18.29 11.18 15.38
N ILE A 272 17.76 11.19 14.16
CA ILE A 272 17.02 12.32 13.59
C ILE A 272 15.60 11.89 13.24
N GLY A 273 14.62 12.70 13.66
CA GLY A 273 13.26 12.63 13.18
C GLY A 273 13.11 13.53 11.96
N LEU A 274 12.51 13.00 10.89
CA LEU A 274 12.30 13.74 9.63
C LEU A 274 10.86 13.55 9.14
N GLU A 275 10.16 14.65 8.94
CA GLU A 275 8.81 14.68 8.38
C GLU A 275 8.83 15.15 6.92
N LEU A 276 8.18 14.37 6.06
CA LEU A 276 8.10 14.64 4.62
C LEU A 276 6.73 14.30 4.06
N HIS A 277 6.28 15.11 3.12
CA HIS A 277 5.20 14.75 2.21
C HIS A 277 5.69 14.07 0.92
N SER A 278 6.94 14.35 0.51
CA SER A 278 7.52 13.85 -0.74
C SER A 278 7.82 12.35 -0.70
N GLY A 279 7.63 11.69 -1.84
CA GLY A 279 7.93 10.27 -2.07
C GLY A 279 9.02 10.03 -3.11
N LYS A 280 9.84 11.05 -3.42
CA LYS A 280 10.93 10.96 -4.40
C LYS A 280 11.89 9.80 -4.05
N ASN A 281 12.52 9.22 -5.07
CA ASN A 281 13.38 8.05 -4.88
C ASN A 281 14.52 8.35 -3.89
N ARG A 282 14.64 7.49 -2.86
CA ARG A 282 15.69 7.54 -1.83
C ARG A 282 15.90 8.93 -1.20
N ILE A 283 14.85 9.75 -1.15
CA ILE A 283 14.97 11.18 -0.84
C ILE A 283 15.64 11.46 0.50
N VAL A 284 15.31 10.68 1.53
CA VAL A 284 15.90 10.84 2.87
C VAL A 284 17.40 10.53 2.83
N ARG A 285 17.81 9.48 2.12
CA ARG A 285 19.22 9.10 2.04
C ARG A 285 20.03 10.15 1.29
N ARG A 286 19.55 10.57 0.12
CA ARG A 286 20.20 11.62 -0.68
C ARG A 286 20.34 12.95 0.07
N LEU A 287 19.33 13.32 0.85
CA LEU A 287 19.36 14.51 1.70
C LEU A 287 20.54 14.48 2.68
N PHE A 288 20.72 13.40 3.43
CA PHE A 288 21.84 13.25 4.37
C PHE A 288 23.18 13.05 3.68
N GLU A 289 23.22 12.27 2.59
CA GLU A 289 24.41 12.03 1.78
C GLU A 289 24.98 13.34 1.21
N SER A 290 24.13 14.28 0.77
CA SER A 290 24.56 15.60 0.27
C SER A 290 25.30 16.47 1.29
N LEU A 291 25.15 16.15 2.58
CA LEU A 291 25.80 16.83 3.70
C LEU A 291 26.95 15.99 4.30
N GLY A 292 27.33 14.88 3.65
CA GLY A 292 28.41 14.01 4.09
C GLY A 292 28.04 12.98 5.15
N TYR A 293 26.74 12.68 5.35
CA TYR A 293 26.26 11.69 6.31
C TYR A 293 25.78 10.42 5.63
N ASN A 294 26.14 9.25 6.16
CA ASN A 294 25.60 7.99 5.70
C ASN A 294 24.45 7.53 6.59
N VAL A 295 23.30 7.25 5.99
CA VAL A 295 22.13 6.74 6.74
C VAL A 295 22.30 5.23 7.01
N THR A 296 22.65 4.89 8.25
CA THR A 296 22.85 3.51 8.73
C THR A 296 21.52 2.78 8.97
N LYS A 297 20.49 3.51 9.42
CA LYS A 297 19.12 2.99 9.62
C LYS A 297 18.09 3.99 9.17
N LEU A 298 17.06 3.50 8.49
CA LEU A 298 15.91 4.29 8.08
C LEU A 298 14.63 3.51 8.38
N ASP A 299 13.78 4.05 9.24
CA ASP A 299 12.51 3.44 9.65
C ASP A 299 11.36 4.43 9.46
N ARG A 300 10.37 4.06 8.63
CA ARG A 300 9.15 4.86 8.49
C ARG A 300 8.21 4.56 9.65
N VAL A 301 8.20 5.43 10.66
CA VAL A 301 7.45 5.25 11.90
C VAL A 301 6.01 5.76 11.84
N PHE A 302 5.71 6.62 10.85
CA PHE A 302 4.37 7.16 10.61
C PHE A 302 4.07 7.21 9.12
N PHE A 303 2.83 6.86 8.75
CA PHE A 303 2.34 6.99 7.38
C PHE A 303 0.85 7.31 7.37
N ALA A 304 0.45 8.48 6.87
CA ALA A 304 -0.95 8.83 6.64
C ALA A 304 -1.87 8.67 7.87
N GLY A 305 -1.41 9.04 9.07
CA GLY A 305 -2.18 8.84 10.32
C GLY A 305 -1.90 7.51 11.03
N LEU A 306 -1.31 6.54 10.33
CA LEU A 306 -1.00 5.22 10.87
C LEU A 306 0.34 5.23 11.61
N THR A 307 0.41 4.48 12.70
CA THR A 307 1.59 4.34 13.55
C THR A 307 2.00 2.87 13.71
N LYS A 308 3.18 2.62 14.29
CA LYS A 308 3.66 1.28 14.64
C LYS A 308 3.01 0.70 15.91
N LYS A 309 2.01 1.37 16.49
CA LYS A 309 1.36 0.96 17.72
C LYS A 309 0.83 -0.47 17.57
N ASP A 310 1.20 -1.33 18.52
CA ASP A 310 0.81 -2.74 18.60
C ASP A 310 1.14 -3.55 17.34
N LEU A 311 2.20 -3.13 16.60
CA LEU A 311 2.62 -3.76 15.35
C LEU A 311 4.12 -4.07 15.35
N PRO A 312 4.55 -5.23 15.88
CA PRO A 312 5.95 -5.64 15.89
C PRO A 312 6.55 -5.75 14.48
N ARG A 313 7.87 -5.64 14.39
CA ARG A 313 8.57 -5.77 13.10
C ARG A 313 8.36 -7.14 12.47
N GLY A 314 8.12 -7.15 11.15
CA GLY A 314 7.79 -8.36 10.40
C GLY A 314 6.33 -8.79 10.49
N ARG A 315 5.52 -8.15 11.35
CA ARG A 315 4.09 -8.46 11.50
C ARG A 315 3.23 -7.44 10.76
N TRP A 316 2.03 -7.89 10.43
CA TRP A 316 0.98 -7.09 9.82
C TRP A 316 -0.30 -7.17 10.66
N ARG A 317 -1.18 -6.20 10.47
CA ARG A 317 -2.57 -6.22 10.98
C ARG A 317 -3.52 -5.61 9.96
N HIS A 318 -4.80 -5.93 10.07
CA HIS A 318 -5.84 -5.20 9.34
C HIS A 318 -6.02 -3.81 9.95
N LEU A 319 -6.36 -2.83 9.11
CA LEU A 319 -6.80 -1.52 9.59
C LEU A 319 -8.19 -1.61 10.20
N THR A 320 -8.45 -0.80 11.22
CA THR A 320 -9.81 -0.65 11.76
C THR A 320 -10.67 0.18 10.82
N PRO A 321 -12.01 0.09 10.89
CA PRO A 321 -12.90 0.93 10.10
C PRO A 321 -12.63 2.44 10.27
N GLU A 322 -12.27 2.87 11.48
CA GLU A 322 -11.93 4.25 11.81
C GLU A 322 -10.65 4.69 11.09
N GLU A 323 -9.62 3.86 11.07
CA GLU A 323 -8.38 4.13 10.34
C GLU A 323 -8.62 4.21 8.83
N VAL A 324 -9.46 3.33 8.27
CA VAL A 324 -9.83 3.36 6.86
C VAL A 324 -10.59 4.64 6.53
N ASN A 325 -11.55 5.03 7.36
CA ASN A 325 -12.30 6.27 7.17
C ASN A 325 -11.39 7.50 7.28
N PHE A 326 -10.44 7.49 8.22
CA PHE A 326 -9.42 8.54 8.32
C PHE A 326 -8.64 8.67 7.02
N LEU A 327 -8.13 7.57 6.47
CA LEU A 327 -7.37 7.58 5.20
C LEU A 327 -8.19 8.11 4.01
N ARG A 328 -9.51 7.91 4.00
CA ARG A 328 -10.39 8.42 2.93
C ARG A 328 -10.54 9.94 2.98
N MET A 329 -10.37 10.55 4.15
CA MET A 329 -10.44 12.00 4.35
C MET A 329 -9.11 12.73 4.06
N VAL A 330 -7.97 12.01 4.06
CA VAL A 330 -6.62 12.57 3.81
C VAL A 330 -6.48 13.21 2.44
#